data_AF-A0A9X3TAL8-F1
#
_entry.id   AF-A0A9X3TAL8-F1
#
_cell.length_a   1.000
_cell.length_b   1.000
_cell.length_c   1.000
_cell.angle_alpha   90.00
_cell.angle_beta   90.00
_cell.angle_gamma   90.00
#
_symmetry.space_group_name_H-M   'P 1'
#
loop_
_entity.id
_entity.type
_entity.pdbx_description
1 polymer ?
#
loop_
_entity_poly.entity_id
_entity_poly.type
_entity_poly.pdbx_seq_one_letter_code
_entity_poly.pdbx_strand_id
1 'polypeptide(L)'
;MLKRSIAFALLAAAGHAYSADIQVTTTTDEDVDNTVCSLREAVELLNKLNSSDSKVVASVKDGYRGCASGDSNNIILQRDKEYTLNEKIKITAPLTISTAKNDSTLVDTDQPGSHNATIKMIGTDQLFKIDDESIEKASISVSLTDLNLQGAGLKFKAVTGGLIDNHEILKIQNSRLIDGYAAQGGAIYNRGLVTKSGQTYGFVTITNTLIQNNKATEGGVIYSEQPLYLITQSVIRDNEVSSAAGSLFFSANKFDDESTGGYLSQRSTGLSNSTFFHNKVGFIANVQDGMFVNNITMIKNDKGLFLDAPQGNASISNSVLVGNTINCQATSADKAIIQSNLVTTECNRNATSKLPNILYPANEKLIAGSTDEGVCDVTAKEGLFCPFNTPKDSFLGFFKPRLLESYNTLADSLIINKGRLYSDGTSVGLASCESVDQRGKKRSGYDELCDLGAIEYILDTEISSVGQDIRYGQVAKFNILGSLSEADLVTPATCKRLFGERADGKEWQPGCLRIKQSTDTPVSKGNITLDQNGNVIYTPNGNWHGADIFSIQVVTSVSRFNEGVEFQYITIPTRIVQDPLSGIEDKSVSTGGGGSVGGAFILSLLGLIALRRFKS
;
A
#
# COMPACT_ATOMS: atom_id res chain seq x y z
N MET A 1 50.74 4.22 -2.72
CA MET A 1 50.02 5.44 -3.16
C MET A 1 49.79 5.34 -4.66
N LEU A 2 48.66 5.83 -5.17
CA LEU A 2 48.17 5.66 -6.55
C LEU A 2 47.47 4.32 -6.87
N LYS A 3 46.37 3.99 -6.17
CA LYS A 3 45.39 2.96 -6.60
C LYS A 3 44.07 3.00 -5.80
N ARG A 4 43.53 4.20 -5.54
CA ARG A 4 42.17 4.39 -4.96
C ARG A 4 41.40 5.59 -5.52
N SER A 5 41.87 6.20 -6.61
CA SER A 5 41.34 7.49 -7.09
C SER A 5 40.71 7.43 -8.49
N ILE A 6 40.52 6.23 -9.07
CA ILE A 6 40.03 6.05 -10.45
C ILE A 6 38.80 5.14 -10.45
N ALA A 7 37.81 5.49 -9.63
CA ALA A 7 36.44 4.99 -9.76
C ALA A 7 35.43 6.13 -9.97
N PHE A 8 35.84 7.39 -9.77
CA PHE A 8 34.99 8.57 -9.94
C PHE A 8 35.23 9.35 -11.24
N ALA A 9 36.12 8.88 -12.12
CA ALA A 9 36.51 9.61 -13.34
C ALA A 9 36.05 8.95 -14.67
N LEU A 10 35.16 7.93 -14.60
CA LEU A 10 34.65 7.22 -15.79
C LEU A 10 33.13 7.32 -15.94
N LEU A 11 32.52 8.38 -15.40
CA LEU A 11 31.12 8.76 -15.63
C LEU A 11 31.02 10.03 -16.52
N ALA A 12 31.97 10.23 -17.44
CA ALA A 12 32.03 11.42 -18.30
C ALA A 12 32.09 11.09 -19.81
N ALA A 13 31.58 9.93 -20.22
CA ALA A 13 31.55 9.57 -21.65
C ALA A 13 30.31 8.72 -22.00
N ALA A 14 29.14 9.26 -21.76
CA ALA A 14 27.93 8.91 -22.50
C ALA A 14 27.09 10.18 -22.64
N GLY A 15 27.21 10.84 -23.80
CA GLY A 15 26.38 11.99 -24.15
C GLY A 15 24.93 11.55 -24.35
N HIS A 16 24.18 11.51 -23.27
CA HIS A 16 22.75 11.78 -23.23
C HIS A 16 22.60 12.86 -22.16
N ALA A 17 21.97 13.99 -22.50
CA ALA A 17 21.64 15.04 -21.55
C ALA A 17 20.60 14.50 -20.56
N TYR A 18 21.04 13.72 -19.58
CA TYR A 18 20.30 13.46 -18.37
C TYR A 18 20.54 14.65 -17.45
N SER A 19 19.46 15.34 -17.12
CA SER A 19 19.44 16.34 -16.08
C SER A 19 20.04 15.76 -14.79
N ALA A 20 21.09 16.37 -14.24
CA ALA A 20 21.69 15.88 -13.00
C ALA A 20 20.77 16.16 -11.80
N ASP A 21 20.46 15.15 -11.00
CA ASP A 21 19.74 15.29 -9.73
C ASP A 21 20.68 15.74 -8.60
N ILE A 22 20.17 16.50 -7.62
CA ILE A 22 20.95 16.93 -6.45
C ILE A 22 21.07 15.75 -5.48
N GLN A 23 22.28 15.27 -5.26
CA GLN A 23 22.55 14.15 -4.36
C GLN A 23 22.88 14.66 -2.95
N VAL A 24 22.11 14.25 -1.95
CA VAL A 24 22.42 14.56 -0.54
C VAL A 24 23.49 13.59 -0.04
N THR A 25 24.63 14.12 0.38
CA THR A 25 25.83 13.33 0.72
C THR A 25 26.15 13.31 2.22
N THR A 26 25.43 14.10 3.03
CA THR A 26 25.50 14.04 4.50
C THR A 26 24.12 13.89 5.13
N THR A 27 24.04 13.16 6.25
CA THR A 27 22.81 12.98 7.04
C THR A 27 22.61 14.06 8.10
N THR A 28 23.63 14.88 8.31
CA THR A 28 23.63 15.97 9.30
C THR A 28 22.89 17.18 8.76
N ASP A 29 22.17 17.87 9.65
CA ASP A 29 21.60 19.18 9.34
C ASP A 29 22.68 20.26 9.44
N GLU A 30 23.05 20.85 8.31
CA GLU A 30 24.03 21.94 8.26
C GLU A 30 23.78 22.90 7.08
N ASP A 31 24.22 24.15 7.24
CA ASP A 31 24.34 25.15 6.18
C ASP A 31 25.75 25.74 6.25
N VAL A 32 26.75 24.94 5.86
CA VAL A 32 28.18 25.22 6.05
C VAL A 32 28.90 25.01 4.74
N ASP A 33 29.71 25.99 4.32
CA ASP A 33 30.49 25.87 3.09
C ASP A 33 31.59 24.80 3.21
N ASN A 34 31.28 23.59 2.77
CA ASN A 34 32.13 22.42 2.83
C ASN A 34 31.96 21.54 1.57
N THR A 35 32.49 20.30 1.59
CA THR A 35 32.46 19.40 0.42
C THR A 35 31.30 18.41 0.40
N VAL A 36 30.43 18.43 1.42
CA VAL A 36 29.24 17.58 1.49
C VAL A 36 28.00 18.43 1.26
N CYS A 37 26.91 17.80 0.86
CA CYS A 37 25.64 18.44 0.56
C CYS A 37 24.60 17.91 1.53
N SER A 38 24.11 18.79 2.40
CA SER A 38 23.02 18.50 3.33
C SER A 38 21.66 18.65 2.65
N LEU A 39 20.61 18.09 3.28
CA LEU A 39 19.23 18.30 2.79
C LEU A 39 18.84 19.78 2.83
N ARG A 40 19.29 20.52 3.86
CA ARG A 40 19.02 21.96 4.01
C ARG A 40 19.65 22.75 2.87
N GLU A 41 20.92 22.47 2.57
CA GLU A 41 21.64 23.13 1.49
C GLU A 41 21.04 22.80 0.12
N ALA A 42 20.60 21.55 -0.09
CA ALA A 42 19.97 21.13 -1.33
C ALA A 42 18.64 21.87 -1.58
N VAL A 43 17.81 22.02 -0.55
CA VAL A 43 16.56 22.80 -0.65
C VAL A 43 16.85 24.29 -0.84
N GLU A 44 17.82 24.84 -0.10
CA GLU A 44 18.19 26.25 -0.21
C GLU A 44 18.76 26.60 -1.59
N LEU A 45 19.54 25.69 -2.20
CA LEU A 45 19.99 25.81 -3.58
C LEU A 45 18.81 25.97 -4.55
N LEU A 46 17.80 25.10 -4.46
CA LEU A 46 16.62 25.17 -5.33
C LEU A 46 15.76 26.41 -5.08
N ASN A 47 15.58 26.82 -3.82
CA ASN A 47 14.91 28.07 -3.49
C ASN A 47 15.61 29.27 -4.14
N LYS A 48 16.95 29.33 -4.06
CA LYS A 48 17.74 30.42 -4.63
C LYS A 48 17.77 30.40 -6.16
N LEU A 49 17.86 29.22 -6.78
CA LEU A 49 17.80 29.06 -8.24
C LEU A 49 16.46 29.51 -8.83
N ASN A 50 15.37 29.41 -8.06
CA ASN A 50 14.03 29.85 -8.45
C ASN A 50 13.68 31.26 -7.93
N SER A 51 14.65 32.00 -7.40
CA SER A 51 14.43 33.38 -6.95
C SER A 51 14.08 34.31 -8.11
N SER A 52 13.20 35.29 -7.86
CA SER A 52 12.93 36.37 -8.81
C SER A 52 14.10 37.36 -8.94
N ASP A 53 15.06 37.35 -8.00
CA ASP A 53 16.27 38.17 -8.08
C ASP A 53 17.37 37.44 -8.87
N SER A 54 17.64 37.91 -10.08
CA SER A 54 18.65 37.33 -10.97
C SER A 54 20.07 37.36 -10.38
N LYS A 55 20.37 38.23 -9.42
CA LYS A 55 21.65 38.23 -8.70
C LYS A 55 21.74 37.05 -7.73
N VAL A 56 20.63 36.70 -7.08
CA VAL A 56 20.56 35.51 -6.21
C VAL A 56 20.74 34.25 -7.04
N VAL A 57 20.02 34.14 -8.16
CA VAL A 57 20.16 33.00 -9.09
C VAL A 57 21.61 32.88 -9.58
N ALA A 58 22.22 33.98 -10.03
CA ALA A 58 23.60 33.99 -10.50
C ALA A 58 24.62 33.59 -9.42
N SER A 59 24.32 33.83 -8.13
CA SER A 59 25.22 33.51 -7.02
C SER A 59 25.31 32.01 -6.71
N VAL A 60 24.34 31.21 -7.15
CA VAL A 60 24.28 29.76 -6.89
C VAL A 60 24.22 28.91 -8.16
N LYS A 61 24.45 29.53 -9.32
CA LYS A 61 24.37 28.86 -10.64
C LYS A 61 25.29 27.64 -10.75
N ASP A 62 26.42 27.64 -10.02
CA ASP A 62 27.44 26.59 -10.03
C ASP A 62 27.32 25.65 -8.81
N GLY A 63 26.34 25.88 -7.92
CA GLY A 63 26.12 25.14 -6.67
C GLY A 63 25.99 26.03 -5.44
N TYR A 64 25.73 25.42 -4.30
CA TYR A 64 25.60 26.07 -3.00
C TYR A 64 26.15 25.16 -1.89
N ARG A 65 27.21 25.63 -1.21
CA ARG A 65 27.81 25.02 -0.01
C ARG A 65 27.93 23.48 -0.08
N GLY A 66 28.61 23.00 -1.11
CA GLY A 66 28.83 21.56 -1.30
C GLY A 66 27.75 20.82 -2.10
N CYS A 67 26.56 21.40 -2.28
CA CYS A 67 25.58 20.93 -3.25
C CYS A 67 25.89 21.46 -4.65
N ALA A 68 26.09 20.56 -5.62
CA ALA A 68 26.24 20.95 -7.02
C ALA A 68 24.89 21.36 -7.62
N SER A 69 24.90 22.38 -8.48
CA SER A 69 23.73 22.70 -9.31
C SER A 69 23.55 21.63 -10.38
N GLY A 70 22.30 21.22 -10.58
CA GLY A 70 21.88 20.36 -11.67
C GLY A 70 20.74 21.01 -12.45
N ASP A 71 20.37 20.41 -13.58
CA ASP A 71 19.28 20.91 -14.42
C ASP A 71 17.88 20.44 -13.92
N SER A 72 17.81 19.72 -12.79
CA SER A 72 16.57 19.18 -12.21
C SER A 72 16.23 19.84 -10.88
N ASN A 73 14.95 19.76 -10.51
CA ASN A 73 14.46 20.12 -9.17
C ASN A 73 14.33 18.89 -8.25
N ASN A 74 15.13 17.84 -8.49
CA ASN A 74 15.08 16.59 -7.72
C ASN A 74 16.21 16.55 -6.70
N ILE A 75 15.86 16.22 -5.46
CA ILE A 75 16.77 15.96 -4.35
C ILE A 75 16.67 14.48 -4.01
N ILE A 76 17.81 13.78 -4.07
CA ILE A 76 17.90 12.34 -3.87
C ILE A 76 18.58 12.02 -2.55
N LEU A 77 17.88 11.26 -1.72
CA LEU A 77 18.34 10.72 -0.45
C LEU A 77 18.78 9.25 -0.61
N GLN A 78 19.71 8.80 0.23
CA GLN A 78 20.17 7.41 0.21
C GLN A 78 19.16 6.48 0.90
N ARG A 79 18.99 5.26 0.35
CA ARG A 79 18.14 4.21 0.93
C ARG A 79 18.48 3.95 2.40
N ASP A 80 17.44 3.78 3.20
CA ASP A 80 17.53 3.37 4.61
C ASP A 80 18.41 4.27 5.50
N LYS A 81 18.65 5.53 5.11
CA LYS A 81 19.39 6.53 5.91
C LYS A 81 18.46 7.44 6.68
N GLU A 82 18.89 7.84 7.88
CA GLU A 82 18.22 8.85 8.71
C GLU A 82 18.93 10.21 8.56
N TYR A 83 18.21 11.20 8.05
CA TYR A 83 18.59 12.60 7.91
C TYR A 83 17.94 13.40 9.04
N THR A 84 18.76 13.95 9.92
CA THR A 84 18.27 14.74 11.06
C THR A 84 18.03 16.18 10.65
N LEU A 85 17.07 16.86 11.29
CA LEU A 85 16.83 18.30 11.21
C LEU A 85 16.82 18.91 12.63
N ASN A 86 17.55 20.00 12.83
CA ASN A 86 17.56 20.79 14.07
C ASN A 86 16.44 21.86 14.08
N GLU A 87 16.05 22.34 12.90
CA GLU A 87 15.01 23.33 12.69
C GLU A 87 14.27 23.06 11.38
N LYS A 88 13.11 23.69 11.18
CA LYS A 88 12.36 23.51 9.93
C LYS A 88 13.16 23.95 8.70
N ILE A 89 12.90 23.30 7.57
CA ILE A 89 13.35 23.76 6.26
C ILE A 89 12.19 24.49 5.58
N LYS A 90 12.46 25.66 5.00
CA LYS A 90 11.49 26.40 4.17
C LYS A 90 11.64 25.97 2.72
N ILE A 91 10.52 25.65 2.08
CA ILE A 91 10.44 25.33 0.65
C ILE A 91 9.60 26.41 -0.01
N THR A 92 10.23 27.21 -0.87
CA THR A 92 9.61 28.33 -1.58
C THR A 92 9.63 28.13 -3.10
N ALA A 93 10.08 26.96 -3.55
CA ALA A 93 10.24 26.62 -4.97
C ALA A 93 9.73 25.20 -5.26
N PRO A 94 9.28 24.91 -6.50
CA PRO A 94 8.88 23.56 -6.89
C PRO A 94 10.06 22.59 -6.78
N LEU A 95 9.86 21.47 -6.09
CA LEU A 95 10.89 20.43 -5.94
C LEU A 95 10.29 19.04 -5.71
N THR A 96 11.12 18.02 -5.93
CA THR A 96 10.85 16.64 -5.51
C THR A 96 11.95 16.17 -4.57
N ILE A 97 11.58 15.64 -3.41
CA ILE A 97 12.50 14.90 -2.54
C ILE A 97 12.13 13.43 -2.64
N SER A 98 13.10 12.58 -2.99
CA SER A 98 12.88 11.15 -3.09
C SER A 98 14.06 10.33 -2.59
N THR A 99 13.81 9.06 -2.31
CA THR A 99 14.86 8.09 -2.02
C THR A 99 15.42 7.48 -3.30
N ALA A 100 16.73 7.26 -3.32
CA ALA A 100 17.45 6.64 -4.42
C ALA A 100 16.86 5.25 -4.75
N LYS A 101 16.70 4.98 -6.04
CA LYS A 101 16.35 3.64 -6.54
C LYS A 101 17.57 2.73 -6.50
N ASN A 102 17.35 1.41 -6.51
CA ASN A 102 18.45 0.47 -6.64
C ASN A 102 19.18 0.67 -7.97
N ASP A 103 20.50 0.83 -7.95
CA ASP A 103 21.37 0.97 -9.14
C ASP A 103 21.75 -0.41 -9.74
N SER A 104 21.20 -1.49 -9.20
CA SER A 104 21.34 -2.84 -9.73
C SER A 104 20.64 -2.99 -11.08
N THR A 105 21.35 -3.57 -12.06
CA THR A 105 20.75 -3.99 -13.35
C THR A 105 19.79 -5.19 -13.21
N LEU A 106 19.70 -5.77 -12.02
CA LEU A 106 18.68 -6.75 -11.65
C LEU A 106 17.42 -6.00 -11.22
N VAL A 107 16.27 -6.38 -11.80
CA VAL A 107 14.95 -5.84 -11.49
C VAL A 107 14.78 -5.69 -9.98
N ASP A 108 14.54 -4.46 -9.50
CA ASP A 108 14.19 -4.21 -8.11
C ASP A 108 12.82 -4.87 -7.86
N THR A 109 12.81 -5.94 -7.07
CA THR A 109 11.58 -6.66 -6.70
C THR A 109 10.93 -6.09 -5.44
N ASP A 110 11.54 -5.08 -4.81
CA ASP A 110 11.05 -4.52 -3.57
C ASP A 110 9.80 -3.66 -3.84
N GLN A 111 8.82 -3.72 -2.93
CA GLN A 111 7.63 -2.88 -3.03
C GLN A 111 7.98 -1.40 -2.80
N PRO A 112 7.31 -0.45 -3.48
CA PRO A 112 7.49 0.97 -3.19
C PRO A 112 7.26 1.28 -1.71
N GLY A 113 8.07 2.19 -1.14
CA GLY A 113 8.02 2.51 0.29
C GLY A 113 8.87 1.63 1.22
N SER A 114 9.40 0.50 0.74
CA SER A 114 10.09 -0.48 1.59
C SER A 114 11.48 -0.05 2.11
N HIS A 115 12.14 0.88 1.41
CA HIS A 115 13.51 1.30 1.68
C HIS A 115 13.68 2.81 1.86
N ASN A 116 12.65 3.44 2.43
CA ASN A 116 12.56 4.88 2.57
C ASN A 116 13.71 5.48 3.39
N ALA A 117 14.30 6.55 2.87
CA ALA A 117 15.08 7.48 3.69
C ALA A 117 14.16 8.11 4.75
N THR A 118 14.69 8.35 5.93
CA THR A 118 13.97 8.96 7.06
C THR A 118 14.44 10.40 7.22
N ILE A 119 13.53 11.35 7.23
CA ILE A 119 13.77 12.76 7.58
C ILE A 119 13.15 12.99 8.96
N LYS A 120 13.98 13.35 9.94
CA LYS A 120 13.61 13.33 11.35
C LYS A 120 13.93 14.63 12.06
N MET A 121 12.93 15.18 12.72
CA MET A 121 13.14 16.33 13.59
C MET A 121 13.77 15.90 14.91
N ILE A 122 14.98 16.40 15.19
CA ILE A 122 15.64 16.26 16.49
C ILE A 122 15.53 17.52 17.36
N GLY A 123 15.24 18.67 16.73
CA GLY A 123 14.92 19.93 17.41
C GLY A 123 13.47 20.03 17.87
N THR A 124 13.02 21.26 18.12
CA THR A 124 11.66 21.58 18.58
C THR A 124 10.92 22.43 17.55
N ASP A 125 10.83 21.93 16.32
CA ASP A 125 10.13 22.57 15.20
C ASP A 125 9.42 21.50 14.34
N GLN A 126 8.84 21.91 13.22
CA GLN A 126 8.31 21.04 12.17
C GLN A 126 9.39 20.67 11.15
N LEU A 127 9.16 19.65 10.31
CA LEU A 127 10.12 19.32 9.24
C LEU A 127 10.15 20.41 8.16
N PHE A 128 8.97 20.78 7.65
CA PHE A 128 8.87 21.66 6.48
C PHE A 128 7.83 22.76 6.65
N LYS A 129 8.16 23.95 6.16
CA LYS A 129 7.18 24.98 5.80
C LYS A 129 7.20 25.12 4.28
N ILE A 130 6.06 24.89 3.62
CA ILE A 130 5.92 24.97 2.17
C ILE A 130 5.00 26.14 1.85
N ASP A 131 5.60 27.23 1.38
CA ASP A 131 4.94 28.53 1.20
C ASP A 131 5.87 29.41 0.36
N ASP A 132 5.47 29.78 -0.86
CA ASP A 132 6.24 30.71 -1.70
C ASP A 132 6.04 32.19 -1.30
N GLU A 133 5.25 32.41 -0.25
CA GLU A 133 4.85 33.71 0.29
C GLU A 133 4.06 34.58 -0.71
N SER A 134 3.53 33.97 -1.77
CA SER A 134 2.64 34.59 -2.74
C SER A 134 1.18 34.18 -2.52
N ILE A 135 0.29 35.08 -2.90
CA ILE A 135 -1.16 34.82 -3.02
C ILE A 135 -1.68 35.11 -4.44
N GLU A 136 -0.82 35.70 -5.28
CA GLU A 136 -1.15 36.18 -6.62
C GLU A 136 -0.72 35.20 -7.72
N LYS A 137 0.22 34.30 -7.41
CA LYS A 137 0.76 33.30 -8.33
C LYS A 137 0.04 31.97 -8.17
N ALA A 138 0.14 31.12 -9.19
CA ALA A 138 -0.29 29.74 -9.05
C ALA A 138 0.58 29.02 -8.01
N SER A 139 -0.04 28.18 -7.18
CA SER A 139 0.66 27.41 -6.15
C SER A 139 1.81 26.59 -6.75
N ILE A 140 2.95 26.55 -6.06
CA ILE A 140 4.06 25.67 -6.43
C ILE A 140 3.72 24.21 -6.12
N SER A 141 4.42 23.27 -6.77
CA SER A 141 4.25 21.84 -6.52
C SER A 141 5.47 21.26 -5.82
N VAL A 142 5.24 20.66 -4.66
CA VAL A 142 6.25 19.91 -3.88
C VAL A 142 5.85 18.45 -3.82
N SER A 143 6.77 17.55 -4.17
CA SER A 143 6.55 16.10 -4.12
C SER A 143 7.52 15.43 -3.15
N LEU A 144 6.98 14.60 -2.26
CA LEU A 144 7.72 13.83 -1.25
C LEU A 144 7.44 12.34 -1.48
N THR A 145 8.42 11.60 -1.95
CA THR A 145 8.20 10.23 -2.48
C THR A 145 9.18 9.23 -1.86
N ASP A 146 8.68 8.11 -1.38
CA ASP A 146 9.48 7.07 -0.72
C ASP A 146 10.24 7.61 0.51
N LEU A 147 9.55 8.32 1.42
CA LEU A 147 10.15 8.95 2.60
C LEU A 147 9.45 8.55 3.91
N ASN A 148 10.22 8.44 4.99
CA ASN A 148 9.66 8.45 6.35
C ASN A 148 9.84 9.85 6.93
N LEU A 149 8.74 10.55 7.18
CA LEU A 149 8.70 11.86 7.81
C LEU A 149 8.37 11.69 9.29
N GLN A 150 9.37 11.94 10.14
CA GLN A 150 9.25 11.73 11.59
C GLN A 150 9.36 13.06 12.35
N GLY A 151 8.30 13.38 13.10
CA GLY A 151 8.23 14.58 13.93
C GLY A 151 9.01 14.43 15.24
N ALA A 152 9.03 15.51 16.03
CA ALA A 152 9.64 15.51 17.36
C ALA A 152 8.82 14.73 18.41
N GLY A 153 7.65 14.20 18.04
CA GLY A 153 6.71 13.53 18.94
C GLY A 153 6.21 14.46 20.04
N LEU A 154 5.93 13.90 21.22
CA LEU A 154 5.44 14.65 22.38
C LEU A 154 6.44 15.69 22.95
N LYS A 155 7.68 15.73 22.44
CA LYS A 155 8.70 16.70 22.89
C LYS A 155 8.37 18.13 22.48
N PHE A 156 7.58 18.30 21.41
CA PHE A 156 7.22 19.61 20.88
C PHE A 156 5.78 19.56 20.36
N LYS A 157 4.97 20.52 20.80
CA LYS A 157 3.64 20.75 20.26
C LYS A 157 3.68 22.01 19.40
N ALA A 158 3.66 21.84 18.08
CA ALA A 158 3.51 22.96 17.16
C ALA A 158 2.14 23.63 17.30
N VAL A 159 2.00 24.86 16.80
CA VAL A 159 0.67 25.48 16.66
C VAL A 159 -0.06 24.85 15.48
N THR A 160 0.55 24.89 14.30
CA THR A 160 0.02 24.35 13.04
C THR A 160 0.97 23.30 12.50
N GLY A 161 0.50 22.11 12.13
CA GLY A 161 1.32 21.07 11.51
C GLY A 161 2.28 20.43 12.52
N GLY A 162 2.27 19.12 12.70
CA GLY A 162 3.34 18.47 13.49
C GLY A 162 4.55 18.08 12.65
N LEU A 163 4.36 17.94 11.34
CA LEU A 163 5.39 17.62 10.36
C LEU A 163 5.52 18.74 9.32
N ILE A 164 4.40 19.21 8.77
CA ILE A 164 4.37 20.14 7.64
C ILE A 164 3.33 21.24 7.83
N ASP A 165 3.72 22.50 7.64
CA ASP A 165 2.82 23.64 7.40
C ASP A 165 2.83 23.95 5.90
N ASN A 166 1.70 23.74 5.23
CA ASN A 166 1.55 23.80 3.79
C ASN A 166 0.58 24.91 3.35
N HIS A 167 0.97 25.68 2.35
CA HIS A 167 0.13 26.65 1.63
C HIS A 167 0.05 26.36 0.13
N GLU A 168 0.74 25.31 -0.34
CA GLU A 168 0.99 25.03 -1.75
C GLU A 168 0.43 23.66 -2.19
N ILE A 169 0.75 23.19 -3.40
CA ILE A 169 0.40 21.83 -3.81
C ILE A 169 1.43 20.84 -3.23
N LEU A 170 0.98 20.01 -2.30
CA LEU A 170 1.78 18.99 -1.64
C LEU A 170 1.35 17.60 -2.08
N LYS A 171 2.28 16.82 -2.64
CA LYS A 171 2.07 15.42 -3.01
C LYS A 171 2.97 14.52 -2.18
N ILE A 172 2.39 13.53 -1.53
CA ILE A 172 3.11 12.55 -0.73
C ILE A 172 2.78 11.15 -1.25
N GLN A 173 3.81 10.35 -1.52
CA GLN A 173 3.62 9.01 -2.08
C GLN A 173 4.57 8.00 -1.43
N ASN A 174 4.09 6.76 -1.21
CA ASN A 174 4.90 5.63 -0.71
C ASN A 174 5.62 5.93 0.61
N SER A 175 4.99 6.72 1.49
CA SER A 175 5.69 7.38 2.59
C SER A 175 5.13 7.02 3.97
N ARG A 176 5.81 7.48 5.02
CA ARG A 176 5.33 7.38 6.40
C ARG A 176 5.26 8.76 7.03
N LEU A 177 4.13 9.10 7.64
CA LEU A 177 3.93 10.34 8.40
C LEU A 177 3.72 9.95 9.85
N ILE A 178 4.76 10.10 10.67
CA ILE A 178 4.80 9.54 12.01
C ILE A 178 5.20 10.55 13.07
N ASP A 179 4.60 10.39 14.25
CA ASP A 179 4.95 11.13 15.47
C ASP A 179 4.90 12.67 15.32
N GLY A 180 3.99 13.19 14.51
CA GLY A 180 3.69 14.62 14.46
C GLY A 180 2.79 15.06 15.62
N TYR A 181 3.07 16.22 16.21
CA TYR A 181 2.24 16.79 17.28
C TYR A 181 2.04 18.31 17.13
N ALA A 182 0.77 18.73 17.01
CA ALA A 182 0.40 20.14 16.88
C ALA A 182 -0.90 20.49 17.62
N ALA A 183 -1.30 21.75 17.65
CA ALA A 183 -2.66 22.13 18.04
C ALA A 183 -3.63 21.87 16.87
N GLN A 184 -3.24 22.23 15.65
CA GLN A 184 -4.01 22.01 14.43
C GLN A 184 -3.15 21.25 13.43
N GLY A 185 -3.59 20.07 12.99
CA GLY A 185 -2.88 19.32 11.96
C GLY A 185 -1.73 18.51 12.53
N GLY A 186 -2.02 17.37 13.15
CA GLY A 186 -1.01 16.58 13.85
C GLY A 186 0.11 16.12 12.92
N ALA A 187 -0.19 15.80 11.66
CA ALA A 187 0.81 15.65 10.62
C ALA A 187 0.96 16.94 9.80
N ILE A 188 -0.16 17.42 9.22
CA ILE A 188 -0.14 18.52 8.25
C ILE A 188 -1.17 19.58 8.61
N TYR A 189 -0.76 20.83 8.57
CA TYR A 189 -1.66 21.96 8.43
C TYR A 189 -1.70 22.40 6.96
N ASN A 190 -2.90 22.46 6.38
CA ASN A 190 -3.11 22.87 5.00
C ASN A 190 -3.90 24.19 4.96
N ARG A 191 -3.23 25.25 4.54
CA ARG A 191 -3.76 26.61 4.45
C ARG A 191 -4.32 26.88 3.07
N GLY A 192 -5.34 27.71 2.98
CA GLY A 192 -5.84 28.22 1.72
C GLY A 192 -7.34 28.00 1.57
N LEU A 193 -7.99 29.01 1.02
CA LEU A 193 -9.39 28.97 0.62
C LEU A 193 -9.42 29.17 -0.89
N VAL A 194 -10.22 28.36 -1.59
CA VAL A 194 -10.55 28.62 -2.99
C VAL A 194 -11.32 29.93 -3.03
N THR A 195 -10.67 31.01 -3.46
CA THR A 195 -11.31 32.31 -3.65
C THR A 195 -11.27 32.69 -5.12
N LYS A 196 -12.25 33.47 -5.60
CA LYS A 196 -12.26 33.97 -6.99
C LYS A 196 -11.17 35.01 -7.28
N SER A 197 -10.47 35.51 -6.25
CA SER A 197 -9.51 36.62 -6.35
C SER A 197 -8.06 36.25 -6.05
N GLY A 198 -7.80 35.11 -5.41
CA GLY A 198 -6.45 34.57 -5.17
C GLY A 198 -6.15 33.38 -6.07
N GLN A 199 -4.88 33.21 -6.46
CA GLN A 199 -4.46 32.06 -7.29
C GLN A 199 -3.78 30.96 -6.47
N THR A 200 -3.38 31.25 -5.23
CA THR A 200 -2.68 30.30 -4.34
C THR A 200 -3.63 29.72 -3.31
N TYR A 201 -3.63 28.39 -3.22
CA TYR A 201 -4.25 27.64 -2.13
C TYR A 201 -3.52 26.32 -1.93
N GLY A 202 -3.53 25.84 -0.69
CA GLY A 202 -2.95 24.56 -0.34
C GLY A 202 -3.82 23.40 -0.76
N PHE A 203 -3.21 22.39 -1.37
CA PHE A 203 -3.88 21.14 -1.71
C PHE A 203 -2.97 19.96 -1.40
N VAL A 204 -3.49 18.98 -0.66
CA VAL A 204 -2.71 17.82 -0.21
C VAL A 204 -3.19 16.55 -0.89
N THR A 205 -2.31 15.87 -1.62
CA THR A 205 -2.53 14.50 -2.10
C THR A 205 -1.63 13.54 -1.36
N ILE A 206 -2.20 12.50 -0.76
CA ILE A 206 -1.45 11.41 -0.12
C ILE A 206 -1.87 10.08 -0.74
N THR A 207 -0.88 9.31 -1.20
CA THR A 207 -1.10 8.01 -1.82
C THR A 207 -0.16 6.97 -1.22
N ASN A 208 -0.65 5.75 -1.00
CA ASN A 208 0.15 4.61 -0.54
C ASN A 208 1.03 4.98 0.67
N THR A 209 0.42 5.48 1.75
CA THR A 209 1.16 6.05 2.88
C THR A 209 0.65 5.49 4.22
N LEU A 210 1.57 5.26 5.15
CA LEU A 210 1.24 4.95 6.55
C LEU A 210 1.23 6.26 7.34
N ILE A 211 0.08 6.59 7.94
CA ILE A 211 -0.08 7.77 8.79
C ILE A 211 -0.38 7.30 10.20
N GLN A 212 0.57 7.47 11.11
CA GLN A 212 0.53 6.82 12.41
C GLN A 212 1.04 7.69 13.56
N ASN A 213 0.41 7.55 14.74
CA ASN A 213 0.81 8.21 15.99
C ASN A 213 0.83 9.75 15.93
N ASN A 214 0.13 10.37 14.99
CA ASN A 214 0.01 11.82 14.93
C ASN A 214 -1.06 12.30 15.91
N LYS A 215 -0.83 13.47 16.51
CA LYS A 215 -1.69 14.03 17.55
C LYS A 215 -2.01 15.49 17.28
N ALA A 216 -3.27 15.87 17.48
CA ALA A 216 -3.64 17.29 17.52
C ALA A 216 -4.84 17.57 18.40
N THR A 217 -5.09 18.86 18.67
CA THR A 217 -6.38 19.27 19.25
C THR A 217 -7.50 19.09 18.23
N GLU A 218 -7.24 19.44 16.97
CA GLU A 218 -8.13 19.31 15.84
C GLU A 218 -7.32 18.93 14.59
N GLY A 219 -7.84 18.08 13.72
CA GLY A 219 -7.09 17.57 12.58
C GLY A 219 -5.91 16.71 13.02
N GLY A 220 -6.14 15.62 13.76
CA GLY A 220 -5.08 14.73 14.26
C GLY A 220 -4.10 14.22 13.18
N VAL A 221 -4.55 14.19 11.92
CA VAL A 221 -3.73 13.93 10.74
C VAL A 221 -3.60 15.21 9.91
N ILE A 222 -4.70 15.69 9.32
CA ILE A 222 -4.75 16.91 8.54
C ILE A 222 -5.74 17.88 9.17
N TYR A 223 -5.29 19.10 9.44
CA TYR A 223 -6.17 20.24 9.57
C TYR A 223 -6.09 21.03 8.27
N SER A 224 -7.22 21.24 7.61
CA SER A 224 -7.31 21.96 6.35
C SER A 224 -8.31 23.10 6.48
N GLU A 225 -7.98 24.28 5.97
CA GLU A 225 -8.87 25.45 6.06
C GLU A 225 -10.13 25.29 5.22
N GLN A 226 -10.04 24.56 4.10
CA GLN A 226 -11.15 24.02 3.31
C GLN A 226 -10.89 22.53 3.03
N PRO A 227 -11.88 21.73 2.60
CA PRO A 227 -11.69 20.30 2.32
C PRO A 227 -10.87 20.06 1.03
N LEU A 228 -9.61 20.51 1.00
CA LEU A 228 -8.67 20.48 -0.12
C LEU A 228 -7.60 19.41 0.08
N TYR A 229 -8.04 18.17 0.26
CA TYR A 229 -7.16 17.03 0.36
C TYR A 229 -7.75 15.80 -0.31
N LEU A 230 -6.89 14.91 -0.80
CA LEU A 230 -7.25 13.61 -1.35
C LEU A 230 -6.31 12.54 -0.80
N ILE A 231 -6.88 11.57 -0.09
CA ILE A 231 -6.12 10.47 0.52
C ILE A 231 -6.54 9.17 -0.12
N THR A 232 -5.57 8.44 -0.69
CA THR A 232 -5.83 7.17 -1.37
C THR A 232 -4.85 6.08 -0.95
N GLN A 233 -5.27 4.82 -1.02
CA GLN A 233 -4.38 3.66 -0.85
C GLN A 233 -3.59 3.66 0.47
N SER A 234 -4.12 4.26 1.53
CA SER A 234 -3.34 4.57 2.73
C SER A 234 -3.85 3.84 3.97
N VAL A 235 -2.99 3.72 4.99
CA VAL A 235 -3.35 3.18 6.30
C VAL A 235 -3.23 4.30 7.33
N ILE A 236 -4.33 4.60 8.00
CA ILE A 236 -4.43 5.63 9.02
C ILE A 236 -4.73 4.94 10.35
N ARG A 237 -3.74 4.88 11.23
CA ARG A 237 -3.87 4.13 12.50
C ARG A 237 -3.24 4.83 13.68
N ASP A 238 -3.78 4.57 14.87
CA ASP A 238 -3.22 5.03 16.14
C ASP A 238 -3.04 6.55 16.25
N ASN A 239 -3.76 7.34 15.45
CA ASN A 239 -3.76 8.80 15.56
C ASN A 239 -4.77 9.25 16.61
N GLU A 240 -4.57 10.44 17.16
CA GLU A 240 -5.34 10.95 18.28
C GLU A 240 -5.75 12.41 18.07
N VAL A 241 -7.03 12.69 18.30
CA VAL A 241 -7.54 14.07 18.42
C VAL A 241 -7.88 14.30 19.88
N SER A 242 -7.43 15.38 20.51
CA SER A 242 -7.77 15.59 21.93
C SER A 242 -9.19 16.16 22.11
N SER A 243 -9.78 16.75 21.07
CA SER A 243 -11.18 17.20 21.06
C SER A 243 -12.12 16.05 20.72
N ALA A 244 -13.09 15.76 21.59
CA ALA A 244 -14.11 14.74 21.33
C ALA A 244 -15.05 15.10 20.17
N ALA A 245 -15.17 16.38 19.82
CA ALA A 245 -15.92 16.84 18.66
C ALA A 245 -15.05 16.95 17.40
N GLY A 246 -13.74 16.78 17.54
CA GLY A 246 -12.81 16.93 16.44
C GLY A 246 -12.68 15.70 15.57
N SER A 247 -11.93 15.84 14.48
CA SER A 247 -11.63 14.78 13.53
C SER A 247 -10.15 14.67 13.16
N LEU A 248 -9.72 13.51 12.66
CA LEU A 248 -8.36 13.34 12.13
C LEU A 248 -8.14 14.15 10.87
N PHE A 249 -9.11 14.10 9.96
CA PHE A 249 -9.18 14.92 8.77
C PHE A 249 -10.24 15.99 9.03
N PHE A 250 -9.78 17.18 9.35
CA PHE A 250 -10.64 18.30 9.71
C PHE A 250 -10.62 19.38 8.65
N SER A 251 -11.80 19.81 8.22
CA SER A 251 -12.00 20.95 7.34
C SER A 251 -12.67 22.08 8.11
N ALA A 252 -12.02 23.23 8.22
CA ALA A 252 -12.50 24.34 9.03
C ALA A 252 -13.68 25.11 8.39
N ASN A 253 -13.60 25.32 7.07
CA ASN A 253 -14.61 26.03 6.30
C ASN A 253 -15.17 25.12 5.21
N LYS A 254 -16.46 25.32 4.92
CA LYS A 254 -17.15 24.70 3.79
C LYS A 254 -16.77 25.43 2.50
N PHE A 255 -16.97 24.77 1.35
CA PHE A 255 -17.04 25.48 0.09
C PHE A 255 -18.25 26.43 0.11
N ASP A 256 -18.04 27.67 -0.32
CA ASP A 256 -19.02 28.76 -0.29
C ASP A 256 -19.55 29.12 -1.70
N ASP A 257 -19.15 28.36 -2.72
CA ASP A 257 -19.51 28.60 -4.12
C ASP A 257 -20.38 27.50 -4.74
N GLU A 258 -21.02 27.84 -5.87
CA GLU A 258 -21.86 26.91 -6.65
C GLU A 258 -21.03 25.79 -7.33
N SER A 259 -19.69 25.89 -7.35
CA SER A 259 -18.79 24.90 -7.95
C SER A 259 -18.54 23.68 -7.06
N THR A 260 -19.02 23.70 -5.82
CA THR A 260 -18.99 22.60 -4.85
C THR A 260 -19.42 21.24 -5.46
N GLY A 261 -20.45 21.22 -6.31
CA GLY A 261 -20.88 20.00 -7.01
C GLY A 261 -19.86 19.46 -8.01
N GLY A 262 -19.02 20.35 -8.58
CA GLY A 262 -17.90 20.02 -9.46
C GLY A 262 -16.86 19.15 -8.77
N TYR A 263 -16.41 19.54 -7.58
CA TYR A 263 -15.43 18.79 -6.78
C TYR A 263 -15.90 17.36 -6.48
N LEU A 264 -17.18 17.19 -6.18
CA LEU A 264 -17.78 15.87 -5.97
C LEU A 264 -17.78 15.04 -7.26
N SER A 265 -18.24 15.63 -8.36
CA SER A 265 -18.31 14.92 -9.66
C SER A 265 -16.93 14.50 -10.18
N GLN A 266 -15.91 15.32 -9.90
CA GLN A 266 -14.52 15.06 -10.25
C GLN A 266 -13.80 14.17 -9.22
N ARG A 267 -14.43 13.88 -8.07
CA ARG A 267 -13.83 13.19 -6.93
C ARG A 267 -12.47 13.78 -6.55
N SER A 268 -12.41 15.10 -6.50
CA SER A 268 -11.16 15.79 -6.28
C SER A 268 -10.75 15.80 -4.81
N THR A 269 -11.69 15.70 -3.87
CA THR A 269 -11.38 15.81 -2.44
C THR A 269 -12.11 14.76 -1.61
N GLY A 270 -11.39 14.18 -0.65
CA GLY A 270 -11.94 13.13 0.20
C GLY A 270 -10.99 11.95 0.44
N LEU A 271 -11.59 10.79 0.65
CA LEU A 271 -10.91 9.58 1.13
C LEU A 271 -11.29 8.39 0.26
N SER A 272 -10.30 7.62 -0.23
CA SER A 272 -10.60 6.39 -0.94
C SER A 272 -9.59 5.27 -0.72
N ASN A 273 -10.00 4.02 -0.96
CA ASN A 273 -9.12 2.84 -0.94
C ASN A 273 -8.22 2.75 0.30
N SER A 274 -8.72 3.15 1.47
CA SER A 274 -7.89 3.34 2.66
C SER A 274 -8.49 2.67 3.87
N THR A 275 -7.62 2.18 4.75
CA THR A 275 -8.00 1.56 6.02
C THR A 275 -7.78 2.53 7.17
N PHE A 276 -8.79 2.64 8.04
CA PHE A 276 -8.80 3.47 9.25
C PHE A 276 -9.10 2.59 10.45
N PHE A 277 -8.16 2.43 11.38
CA PHE A 277 -8.38 1.64 12.59
C PHE A 277 -7.55 2.10 13.79
N HIS A 278 -8.04 1.80 15.00
CA HIS A 278 -7.41 2.14 16.29
C HIS A 278 -7.13 3.64 16.52
N ASN A 279 -7.79 4.53 15.76
CA ASN A 279 -7.72 5.96 16.00
C ASN A 279 -8.64 6.37 17.18
N LYS A 280 -8.21 7.37 17.96
CA LYS A 280 -8.73 7.65 19.31
C LYS A 280 -9.40 9.02 19.43
N VAL A 281 -10.41 9.08 20.31
CA VAL A 281 -11.12 10.27 20.86
C VAL A 281 -11.96 11.09 19.87
N GLY A 282 -11.56 11.19 18.60
CA GLY A 282 -12.24 11.96 17.57
C GLY A 282 -12.86 11.12 16.45
N PHE A 283 -13.54 11.82 15.54
CA PHE A 283 -14.01 11.28 14.26
C PHE A 283 -12.84 11.05 13.29
N ILE A 284 -13.01 10.18 12.30
CA ILE A 284 -12.09 10.07 11.18
C ILE A 284 -12.13 11.36 10.35
N ALA A 285 -13.32 11.80 9.92
CA ALA A 285 -13.45 13.00 9.10
C ALA A 285 -14.75 13.76 9.40
N ASN A 286 -14.71 15.09 9.25
CA ASN A 286 -15.91 15.91 9.12
C ASN A 286 -16.27 16.06 7.63
N VAL A 287 -17.17 15.23 7.15
CA VAL A 287 -17.58 15.19 5.75
C VAL A 287 -18.50 16.35 5.45
N GLN A 288 -18.05 17.22 4.54
CA GLN A 288 -18.77 18.42 4.09
C GLN A 288 -19.12 18.28 2.60
N ASP A 289 -19.95 19.20 2.10
CA ASP A 289 -20.23 19.31 0.67
C ASP A 289 -18.91 19.43 -0.14
N GLY A 290 -18.87 18.83 -1.33
CA GLY A 290 -17.71 18.71 -2.21
C GLY A 290 -16.86 17.46 -1.99
N MET A 291 -17.04 16.75 -0.86
CA MET A 291 -16.22 15.58 -0.52
C MET A 291 -16.84 14.25 -0.93
N PHE A 292 -15.99 13.29 -1.29
CA PHE A 292 -16.39 11.88 -1.44
C PHE A 292 -15.64 10.96 -0.48
N VAL A 293 -16.28 9.85 -0.11
CA VAL A 293 -15.66 8.75 0.62
C VAL A 293 -16.00 7.45 -0.12
N ASN A 294 -15.00 6.72 -0.60
CA ASN A 294 -15.27 5.54 -1.43
C ASN A 294 -14.30 4.38 -1.16
N ASN A 295 -14.82 3.14 -1.10
CA ASN A 295 -13.99 1.96 -0.89
C ASN A 295 -13.06 2.08 0.33
N ILE A 296 -13.55 2.56 1.49
CA ILE A 296 -12.76 2.60 2.73
C ILE A 296 -13.18 1.51 3.71
N THR A 297 -12.22 0.99 4.49
CA THR A 297 -12.49 0.13 5.64
C THR A 297 -12.25 0.92 6.91
N MET A 298 -13.31 1.29 7.62
CA MET A 298 -13.26 2.14 8.82
C MET A 298 -13.85 1.41 10.01
N ILE A 299 -12.99 0.78 10.80
CA ILE A 299 -13.39 -0.14 11.87
C ILE A 299 -12.51 0.05 13.10
N LYS A 300 -13.02 -0.26 14.30
CA LYS A 300 -12.24 -0.24 15.56
C LYS A 300 -11.62 1.13 15.87
N ASN A 301 -12.28 2.22 15.47
CA ASN A 301 -11.95 3.57 15.89
C ASN A 301 -12.89 4.00 17.03
N ASP A 302 -12.55 5.08 17.71
CA ASP A 302 -13.50 5.71 18.64
C ASP A 302 -14.73 6.20 17.87
N LYS A 303 -14.55 7.06 16.86
CA LYS A 303 -15.66 7.55 16.03
C LYS A 303 -15.34 7.49 14.54
N GLY A 304 -16.37 7.25 13.74
CA GLY A 304 -16.30 7.18 12.30
C GLY A 304 -16.47 8.55 11.66
N LEU A 305 -17.58 8.81 10.96
CA LEU A 305 -17.79 10.04 10.20
C LEU A 305 -18.69 11.04 10.93
N PHE A 306 -18.30 12.31 10.92
CA PHE A 306 -19.18 13.42 11.25
C PHE A 306 -19.71 14.04 9.96
N LEU A 307 -21.03 14.12 9.77
CA LEU A 307 -21.67 14.49 8.51
C LEU A 307 -22.29 15.88 8.62
N ASP A 308 -21.89 16.78 7.72
CA ASP A 308 -22.36 18.16 7.69
C ASP A 308 -22.40 18.73 6.26
N ALA A 309 -23.13 18.06 5.37
CA ALA A 309 -23.29 18.43 3.96
C ALA A 309 -24.72 18.94 3.65
N PRO A 310 -25.08 20.18 4.04
CA PRO A 310 -26.44 20.70 3.89
C PRO A 310 -26.92 20.90 2.45
N GLN A 311 -26.01 20.96 1.47
CA GLN A 311 -26.36 21.05 0.06
C GLN A 311 -26.61 19.66 -0.57
N GLY A 312 -26.25 18.57 0.12
CA GLY A 312 -26.37 17.22 -0.38
C GLY A 312 -25.29 16.85 -1.41
N ASN A 313 -24.21 17.63 -1.46
CA ASN A 313 -23.08 17.45 -2.37
C ASN A 313 -21.95 16.66 -1.69
N ALA A 314 -22.27 15.66 -0.87
CA ALA A 314 -21.28 14.73 -0.34
C ALA A 314 -21.75 13.29 -0.55
N SER A 315 -20.84 12.41 -0.96
CA SER A 315 -21.16 11.01 -1.28
C SER A 315 -20.27 10.04 -0.53
N ILE A 316 -20.87 9.04 0.11
CA ILE A 316 -20.18 7.94 0.78
C ILE A 316 -20.64 6.63 0.17
N SER A 317 -19.72 5.85 -0.42
CA SER A 317 -20.05 4.65 -1.20
C SER A 317 -19.05 3.51 -1.04
N ASN A 318 -19.50 2.29 -1.34
CA ASN A 318 -18.70 1.06 -1.44
C ASN A 318 -17.78 0.78 -0.24
N SER A 319 -18.16 1.22 0.96
CA SER A 319 -17.31 1.24 2.14
C SER A 319 -17.85 0.37 3.27
N VAL A 320 -16.97 0.04 4.22
CA VAL A 320 -17.31 -0.64 5.47
C VAL A 320 -17.16 0.34 6.61
N LEU A 321 -18.29 0.74 7.21
CA LEU A 321 -18.40 1.84 8.18
C LEU A 321 -19.01 1.34 9.49
N VAL A 322 -18.44 0.30 10.09
CA VAL A 322 -19.01 -0.42 11.24
C VAL A 322 -17.95 -0.72 12.28
N GLY A 323 -18.37 -1.10 13.49
CA GLY A 323 -17.46 -1.54 14.55
C GLY A 323 -16.60 -0.44 15.17
N ASN A 324 -17.03 0.82 15.05
CA ASN A 324 -16.51 1.96 15.83
C ASN A 324 -17.41 2.19 17.06
N THR A 325 -16.96 2.94 18.08
CA THR A 325 -17.84 3.30 19.22
C THR A 325 -19.05 4.10 18.73
N ILE A 326 -18.84 5.01 17.77
CA ILE A 326 -19.88 5.72 17.01
C ILE A 326 -19.52 5.63 15.53
N ASN A 327 -20.38 5.07 14.67
CA ASN A 327 -20.03 4.93 13.25
C ASN A 327 -20.30 6.20 12.44
N CYS A 328 -21.45 6.84 12.65
CA CYS A 328 -21.76 8.14 12.07
C CYS A 328 -22.50 9.04 13.06
N GLN A 329 -22.24 10.34 12.96
CA GLN A 329 -23.03 11.39 13.59
C GLN A 329 -23.29 12.47 12.54
N ALA A 330 -24.50 13.06 12.52
CA ALA A 330 -24.88 14.05 11.53
C ALA A 330 -25.43 15.32 12.20
N THR A 331 -25.23 16.47 11.55
CA THR A 331 -25.96 17.69 11.91
C THR A 331 -27.43 17.57 11.48
N SER A 332 -28.30 18.43 12.03
CA SER A 332 -29.72 18.43 11.66
C SER A 332 -29.96 18.89 10.22
N ALA A 333 -29.02 19.61 9.61
CA ALA A 333 -29.10 20.12 8.25
C ALA A 333 -28.46 19.18 7.22
N ASP A 334 -27.74 18.14 7.66
CA ASP A 334 -26.99 17.23 6.80
C ASP A 334 -27.88 16.49 5.77
N LYS A 335 -27.39 16.46 4.53
CA LYS A 335 -28.00 15.75 3.39
C LYS A 335 -27.00 14.87 2.65
N ALA A 336 -25.87 14.50 3.27
CA ALA A 336 -24.90 13.59 2.65
C ALA A 336 -25.58 12.29 2.17
N ILE A 337 -25.17 11.79 1.00
CA ILE A 337 -25.72 10.58 0.39
C ILE A 337 -24.85 9.40 0.80
N ILE A 338 -25.41 8.44 1.54
CA ILE A 338 -24.69 7.24 2.00
C ILE A 338 -25.37 6.03 1.38
N GLN A 339 -24.66 5.33 0.50
CA GLN A 339 -25.26 4.28 -0.34
C GLN A 339 -24.28 3.17 -0.68
N SER A 340 -24.76 1.95 -0.91
CA SER A 340 -23.92 0.78 -1.24
C SER A 340 -22.78 0.53 -0.24
N ASN A 341 -23.03 0.75 1.06
CA ASN A 341 -22.06 0.51 2.13
C ASN A 341 -22.53 -0.61 3.07
N LEU A 342 -21.61 -1.17 3.85
CA LEU A 342 -21.95 -1.92 5.06
C LEU A 342 -21.97 -0.95 6.23
N VAL A 343 -23.13 -0.78 6.86
CA VAL A 343 -23.39 0.28 7.84
C VAL A 343 -24.27 -0.17 8.99
N THR A 344 -24.26 0.60 10.07
CA THR A 344 -25.28 0.59 11.12
C THR A 344 -26.38 1.63 10.83
N THR A 345 -27.47 1.60 11.60
CA THR A 345 -28.67 2.43 11.34
C THR A 345 -28.38 3.93 11.31
N GLU A 346 -27.49 4.43 12.17
CA GLU A 346 -27.11 5.85 12.24
C GLU A 346 -26.40 6.35 10.98
N CYS A 347 -25.70 5.47 10.28
CA CYS A 347 -25.05 5.75 9.01
C CYS A 347 -25.97 5.53 7.80
N ASN A 348 -27.12 4.87 7.94
CA ASN A 348 -28.03 4.61 6.82
C ASN A 348 -28.87 5.83 6.47
N ARG A 349 -28.29 6.78 5.75
CA ARG A 349 -28.89 8.10 5.47
C ARG A 349 -28.95 8.40 3.97
N ASN A 350 -30.10 8.89 3.50
CA ASN A 350 -30.32 9.39 2.15
C ASN A 350 -29.94 8.41 1.00
N ALA A 351 -29.87 7.11 1.29
CA ALA A 351 -29.68 6.08 0.27
C ALA A 351 -30.88 6.02 -0.67
N THR A 352 -30.63 5.87 -1.97
CA THR A 352 -31.72 5.58 -2.92
C THR A 352 -32.15 4.12 -2.81
N SER A 353 -33.39 3.80 -3.21
CA SER A 353 -33.87 2.41 -3.26
C SER A 353 -33.09 1.52 -4.23
N LYS A 354 -32.40 2.12 -5.21
CA LYS A 354 -31.55 1.42 -6.17
C LYS A 354 -30.18 1.06 -5.60
N LEU A 355 -29.68 1.84 -4.64
CA LEU A 355 -28.35 1.71 -4.03
C LEU A 355 -28.47 1.64 -2.50
N PRO A 356 -29.23 0.66 -1.97
CA PRO A 356 -29.42 0.57 -0.53
C PRO A 356 -28.10 0.22 0.15
N ASN A 357 -27.93 0.69 1.39
CA ASN A 357 -26.89 0.14 2.25
C ASN A 357 -27.26 -1.26 2.74
N ILE A 358 -26.25 -2.05 3.08
CA ILE A 358 -26.38 -3.30 3.81
C ILE A 358 -26.30 -2.96 5.30
N LEU A 359 -27.35 -3.31 6.06
CA LEU A 359 -27.34 -3.14 7.50
C LEU A 359 -26.52 -4.26 8.16
N TYR A 360 -25.57 -3.86 8.98
CA TYR A 360 -24.71 -4.77 9.71
C TYR A 360 -25.51 -5.57 10.76
N PRO A 361 -25.53 -6.91 10.69
CA PRO A 361 -26.31 -7.71 11.63
C PRO A 361 -25.72 -7.65 13.05
N ALA A 362 -26.59 -7.58 14.07
CA ALA A 362 -26.17 -7.44 15.46
C ALA A 362 -25.30 -8.61 15.99
N ASN A 363 -25.47 -9.81 15.44
CA ASN A 363 -24.70 -11.00 15.83
C ASN A 363 -23.50 -11.27 14.91
N GLU A 364 -23.28 -10.44 13.90
CA GLU A 364 -22.16 -10.63 12.99
C GLU A 364 -20.86 -10.24 13.70
N LYS A 365 -19.81 -11.03 13.50
CA LYS A 365 -18.49 -10.71 14.05
C LYS A 365 -17.64 -10.05 12.98
N LEU A 366 -17.00 -8.93 13.31
CA LEU A 366 -16.25 -8.16 12.32
C LEU A 366 -14.88 -8.77 12.01
N ILE A 367 -14.12 -9.13 13.06
CA ILE A 367 -12.75 -9.64 12.94
C ILE A 367 -12.69 -11.06 13.50
N ALA A 368 -12.05 -11.98 12.77
CA ALA A 368 -11.82 -13.35 13.20
C ALA A 368 -10.92 -13.42 14.44
N GLY A 369 -11.12 -14.41 15.31
CA GLY A 369 -10.30 -14.55 16.53
C GLY A 369 -10.66 -13.55 17.64
N SER A 370 -9.72 -13.29 18.54
CA SER A 370 -9.92 -12.44 19.73
C SER A 370 -9.10 -11.16 19.73
N THR A 371 -8.23 -10.97 18.73
CA THR A 371 -7.36 -9.80 18.59
C THR A 371 -7.68 -9.06 17.30
N ASP A 372 -7.50 -7.74 17.32
CA ASP A 372 -7.71 -6.91 16.13
C ASP A 372 -6.51 -6.98 15.16
N GLU A 373 -5.35 -7.42 15.64
CA GLU A 373 -4.12 -7.58 14.86
C GLU A 373 -3.56 -9.00 15.02
N GLY A 374 -2.85 -9.49 14.00
CA GLY A 374 -2.11 -10.75 14.04
C GLY A 374 -2.44 -11.72 12.90
N VAL A 375 -2.09 -12.99 13.12
CA VAL A 375 -2.30 -14.07 12.14
C VAL A 375 -3.78 -14.43 12.06
N CYS A 376 -4.28 -14.61 10.85
CA CYS A 376 -5.66 -15.00 10.63
C CYS A 376 -5.92 -16.44 11.09
N ASP A 377 -6.83 -16.61 12.04
CA ASP A 377 -7.42 -17.92 12.33
C ASP A 377 -8.45 -18.26 11.25
N VAL A 378 -8.00 -18.94 10.21
CA VAL A 378 -8.86 -19.38 9.10
C VAL A 378 -9.89 -20.43 9.53
N THR A 379 -9.72 -21.08 10.70
CA THR A 379 -10.70 -22.04 11.23
C THR A 379 -11.87 -21.37 11.96
N ALA A 380 -11.74 -20.07 12.27
CA ALA A 380 -12.79 -19.31 12.93
C ALA A 380 -14.05 -19.28 12.07
N LYS A 381 -15.19 -19.69 12.64
CA LYS A 381 -16.48 -19.77 11.93
C LYS A 381 -17.08 -18.41 11.58
N GLU A 382 -16.67 -17.37 12.29
CA GLU A 382 -17.20 -16.00 12.21
C GLU A 382 -16.05 -15.02 12.05
N GLY A 383 -16.36 -13.79 11.64
CA GLY A 383 -15.37 -12.73 11.39
C GLY A 383 -15.28 -12.42 9.91
N LEU A 384 -15.89 -11.31 9.48
CA LEU A 384 -15.86 -10.84 8.09
C LEU A 384 -14.44 -10.56 7.57
N PHE A 385 -13.53 -10.18 8.46
CA PHE A 385 -12.12 -9.91 8.16
C PHE A 385 -11.19 -10.79 8.99
N CYS A 386 -10.01 -11.09 8.43
CA CYS A 386 -8.86 -11.47 9.24
C CYS A 386 -8.40 -10.29 10.11
N PRO A 387 -7.72 -10.53 11.25
CA PRO A 387 -7.02 -9.48 11.98
C PRO A 387 -6.08 -8.69 11.07
N PHE A 388 -5.85 -7.41 11.39
CA PHE A 388 -4.92 -6.57 10.66
C PHE A 388 -3.52 -7.19 10.69
N ASN A 389 -2.88 -7.25 9.53
CA ASN A 389 -1.53 -7.75 9.41
C ASN A 389 -0.79 -7.02 8.30
N THR A 390 0.52 -6.83 8.47
CA THR A 390 1.43 -6.38 7.43
C THR A 390 2.23 -7.57 6.94
N PRO A 391 1.92 -8.14 5.76
CA PRO A 391 2.71 -9.22 5.18
C PRO A 391 4.17 -8.80 4.99
N LYS A 392 5.08 -9.77 5.04
CA LYS A 392 6.54 -9.54 4.96
C LYS A 392 6.95 -8.73 3.72
N ASP A 393 6.30 -8.99 2.59
CA ASP A 393 6.62 -8.38 1.30
C ASP A 393 5.65 -7.24 0.95
N SER A 394 5.10 -6.56 1.95
CA SER A 394 4.16 -5.46 1.77
C SER A 394 4.54 -4.23 2.60
N PHE A 395 4.39 -3.05 2.00
CA PHE A 395 4.68 -1.78 2.66
C PHE A 395 3.62 -1.36 3.69
N LEU A 396 2.34 -1.66 3.41
CA LEU A 396 1.17 -1.35 4.24
C LEU A 396 0.46 -2.64 4.64
N GLY A 397 0.00 -2.69 5.89
CA GLY A 397 -0.90 -3.76 6.34
C GLY A 397 -2.34 -3.54 5.89
N PHE A 398 -3.15 -4.60 6.01
CA PHE A 398 -4.56 -4.56 5.64
C PHE A 398 -5.39 -5.60 6.40
N PHE A 399 -6.70 -5.41 6.39
CA PHE A 399 -7.68 -6.42 6.79
C PHE A 399 -8.04 -7.28 5.58
N LYS A 400 -7.64 -8.55 5.56
CA LYS A 400 -8.01 -9.48 4.47
C LYS A 400 -9.51 -9.83 4.60
N PRO A 401 -10.35 -9.60 3.56
CA PRO A 401 -11.74 -10.07 3.55
C PRO A 401 -11.82 -11.60 3.63
N ARG A 402 -12.86 -12.14 4.28
CA ARG A 402 -13.05 -13.59 4.43
C ARG A 402 -14.35 -14.05 3.79
N LEU A 403 -14.30 -15.23 3.20
CA LEU A 403 -15.47 -16.02 2.83
C LEU A 403 -15.73 -17.07 3.90
N LEU A 404 -16.80 -16.88 4.67
CA LEU A 404 -17.14 -17.77 5.77
C LEU A 404 -17.63 -19.12 5.26
N GLU A 405 -17.31 -20.20 5.97
CA GLU A 405 -17.77 -21.54 5.61
C GLU A 405 -19.29 -21.73 5.80
N SER A 406 -19.93 -20.86 6.59
CA SER A 406 -21.39 -20.85 6.75
C SER A 406 -22.12 -20.41 5.48
N TYR A 407 -21.47 -19.67 4.59
CA TYR A 407 -22.07 -19.21 3.33
C TYR A 407 -22.34 -20.40 2.39
N ASN A 408 -23.51 -20.44 1.79
CA ASN A 408 -23.90 -21.41 0.78
C ASN A 408 -23.61 -20.90 -0.63
N THR A 409 -23.64 -19.57 -0.83
CA THR A 409 -23.29 -18.91 -2.09
C THR A 409 -22.42 -17.67 -1.84
N LEU A 410 -21.77 -17.15 -2.88
CA LEU A 410 -21.06 -15.86 -2.79
C LEU A 410 -22.00 -14.70 -2.41
N ALA A 411 -23.28 -14.79 -2.76
CA ALA A 411 -24.27 -13.77 -2.43
C ALA A 411 -24.52 -13.64 -0.92
N ASP A 412 -24.19 -14.66 -0.12
CA ASP A 412 -24.35 -14.64 1.33
C ASP A 412 -23.28 -13.80 2.03
N SER A 413 -22.17 -13.48 1.37
CA SER A 413 -21.19 -12.54 1.90
C SER A 413 -21.85 -11.20 2.22
N LEU A 414 -21.31 -10.42 3.14
CA LEU A 414 -21.74 -9.03 3.39
C LEU A 414 -20.84 -7.99 2.72
N ILE A 415 -19.66 -8.40 2.25
CA ILE A 415 -18.61 -7.48 1.79
C ILE A 415 -18.05 -7.85 0.41
N ILE A 416 -18.18 -9.10 -0.03
CA ILE A 416 -17.63 -9.55 -1.34
C ILE A 416 -18.71 -9.48 -2.43
N ASN A 417 -18.35 -8.94 -3.60
CA ASN A 417 -19.19 -8.69 -4.77
C ASN A 417 -20.48 -7.96 -4.41
N LYS A 418 -20.34 -6.80 -3.77
CA LYS A 418 -21.45 -6.02 -3.20
C LYS A 418 -21.60 -4.62 -3.74
N GLY A 419 -20.67 -4.16 -4.55
CA GLY A 419 -20.91 -3.01 -5.39
C GLY A 419 -22.13 -3.27 -6.25
N ARG A 420 -22.86 -2.21 -6.56
CA ARG A 420 -24.12 -2.30 -7.26
C ARG A 420 -24.13 -1.29 -8.38
N LEU A 421 -24.00 -1.79 -9.61
CA LEU A 421 -24.51 -1.20 -10.86
C LEU A 421 -25.06 -2.34 -11.72
N TYR A 422 -26.05 -2.06 -12.58
CA TYR A 422 -26.76 -3.10 -13.34
C TYR A 422 -26.01 -3.46 -14.63
N SER A 423 -26.23 -4.68 -15.11
CA SER A 423 -25.68 -5.27 -16.35
C SER A 423 -26.07 -4.54 -17.64
N ASP A 424 -26.81 -3.42 -17.56
CA ASP A 424 -27.17 -2.57 -18.70
C ASP A 424 -26.11 -1.50 -19.00
N GLY A 425 -25.02 -1.46 -18.23
CA GLY A 425 -23.90 -0.52 -18.41
C GLY A 425 -24.21 0.90 -17.94
N THR A 426 -25.33 1.13 -17.24
CA THR A 426 -25.68 2.44 -16.69
C THR A 426 -25.15 2.58 -15.25
N SER A 427 -24.41 3.66 -15.00
CA SER A 427 -24.00 4.03 -13.64
C SER A 427 -25.12 4.79 -12.94
N VAL A 428 -25.85 4.14 -12.04
CA VAL A 428 -26.72 4.80 -11.08
C VAL A 428 -25.88 5.10 -9.83
N GLY A 429 -25.68 6.38 -9.50
CA GLY A 429 -24.98 6.80 -8.28
C GLY A 429 -23.78 7.71 -8.53
N LEU A 430 -23.33 8.40 -7.50
CA LEU A 430 -22.27 9.42 -7.57
C LEU A 430 -20.84 8.81 -7.51
N ALA A 431 -20.67 7.50 -7.75
CA ALA A 431 -20.19 6.51 -6.78
C ALA A 431 -19.75 5.13 -7.37
N SER A 432 -19.17 5.03 -8.59
CA SER A 432 -18.54 3.79 -9.08
C SER A 432 -17.40 3.30 -8.17
N CYS A 433 -17.10 2.00 -8.24
CA CYS A 433 -15.95 1.38 -7.59
C CYS A 433 -14.65 2.05 -8.04
N GLU A 434 -13.68 2.14 -7.13
CA GLU A 434 -12.33 2.58 -7.49
C GLU A 434 -11.62 1.56 -8.41
N SER A 435 -10.70 2.00 -9.26
CA SER A 435 -10.03 1.12 -10.24
C SER A 435 -8.97 0.18 -9.63
N VAL A 436 -8.47 0.54 -8.45
CA VAL A 436 -7.51 -0.25 -7.67
C VAL A 436 -7.98 -0.35 -6.21
N ASP A 437 -7.44 -1.30 -5.46
CA ASP A 437 -7.61 -1.41 -4.02
C ASP A 437 -6.47 -0.72 -3.25
N GLN A 438 -6.47 -0.78 -1.91
CA GLN A 438 -5.44 -0.16 -1.08
C GLN A 438 -4.01 -0.60 -1.42
N ARG A 439 -3.85 -1.82 -1.94
CA ARG A 439 -2.55 -2.42 -2.25
C ARG A 439 -2.07 -2.01 -3.66
N GLY A 440 -2.84 -1.18 -4.36
CA GLY A 440 -2.62 -0.84 -5.76
C GLY A 440 -2.96 -1.98 -6.72
N LYS A 441 -3.61 -3.06 -6.25
CA LYS A 441 -4.05 -4.15 -7.13
C LYS A 441 -5.32 -3.73 -7.86
N LYS A 442 -5.41 -4.05 -9.15
CA LYS A 442 -6.58 -3.73 -9.97
C LYS A 442 -7.82 -4.44 -9.46
N ARG A 443 -8.93 -3.72 -9.40
CA ARG A 443 -10.26 -4.32 -9.28
C ARG A 443 -10.74 -4.81 -10.64
N SER A 444 -11.78 -5.64 -10.64
CA SER A 444 -12.34 -6.22 -11.88
C SER A 444 -12.80 -5.16 -12.90
N GLY A 445 -13.09 -3.94 -12.45
CA GLY A 445 -13.66 -2.86 -13.27
C GLY A 445 -15.16 -3.01 -13.51
N TYR A 446 -15.77 -4.10 -13.03
CA TYR A 446 -17.21 -4.31 -13.01
C TYR A 446 -17.74 -3.87 -11.64
N ASP A 447 -18.54 -2.81 -11.64
CA ASP A 447 -19.05 -2.22 -10.41
C ASP A 447 -19.93 -3.19 -9.60
N GLU A 448 -20.58 -4.16 -10.25
CA GLU A 448 -21.34 -5.24 -9.62
C GLU A 448 -20.48 -6.29 -8.89
N LEU A 449 -19.20 -6.37 -9.23
CA LEU A 449 -18.23 -7.29 -8.61
C LEU A 449 -17.34 -6.58 -7.60
N CYS A 450 -17.59 -5.30 -7.33
CA CYS A 450 -16.77 -4.53 -6.40
C CYS A 450 -16.96 -5.03 -4.96
N ASP A 451 -15.87 -5.24 -4.24
CA ASP A 451 -15.93 -5.52 -2.81
C ASP A 451 -16.06 -4.24 -1.99
N LEU A 452 -16.84 -4.32 -0.90
CA LEU A 452 -16.95 -3.23 0.06
C LEU A 452 -15.66 -3.11 0.85
N GLY A 453 -15.19 -1.86 0.97
CA GLY A 453 -14.02 -1.51 1.74
C GLY A 453 -12.74 -1.40 0.90
N ALA A 454 -11.63 -1.27 1.62
CA ALA A 454 -10.34 -0.89 1.05
C ALA A 454 -9.64 -2.00 0.24
N ILE A 455 -10.03 -3.26 0.43
CA ILE A 455 -9.37 -4.42 -0.17
C ILE A 455 -10.35 -5.14 -1.08
N GLU A 456 -9.90 -5.42 -2.30
CA GLU A 456 -10.58 -6.32 -3.22
C GLU A 456 -10.09 -7.75 -2.96
N TYR A 457 -11.00 -8.70 -2.84
CA TYR A 457 -10.71 -10.11 -2.74
C TYR A 457 -10.36 -10.66 -4.14
N ILE A 458 -9.07 -10.90 -4.36
CA ILE A 458 -8.56 -11.23 -5.70
C ILE A 458 -8.33 -12.73 -5.84
N LEU A 459 -8.78 -13.27 -6.97
CA LEU A 459 -8.52 -14.64 -7.39
C LEU A 459 -7.61 -14.61 -8.60
N ASP A 460 -6.47 -15.29 -8.49
CA ASP A 460 -5.57 -15.49 -9.62
C ASP A 460 -5.97 -16.78 -10.35
N THR A 461 -5.92 -16.73 -11.68
CA THR A 461 -6.14 -17.89 -12.55
C THR A 461 -4.85 -18.65 -12.83
N GLU A 462 -3.68 -18.05 -12.62
CA GLU A 462 -2.39 -18.70 -12.83
C GLU A 462 -1.92 -19.46 -11.59
N ILE A 463 -1.82 -20.78 -11.71
CA ILE A 463 -1.40 -21.66 -10.61
C ILE A 463 0.05 -22.06 -10.82
N SER A 464 0.94 -21.51 -9.99
CA SER A 464 2.36 -21.86 -9.99
C SER A 464 2.59 -23.28 -9.48
N SER A 465 3.55 -23.98 -10.08
CA SER A 465 4.02 -25.29 -9.60
C SER A 465 4.74 -25.14 -8.26
N VAL A 466 4.56 -26.13 -7.39
CA VAL A 466 5.21 -26.20 -6.07
C VAL A 466 6.09 -27.44 -5.97
N GLY A 467 6.85 -27.55 -4.88
CA GLY A 467 7.69 -28.71 -4.59
C GLY A 467 9.06 -28.32 -4.06
N GLN A 468 9.95 -29.30 -3.95
CA GLN A 468 11.27 -29.10 -3.39
C GLN A 468 12.22 -30.21 -3.85
N ASP A 469 13.48 -29.84 -4.07
CA ASP A 469 14.58 -30.78 -4.26
C ASP A 469 15.14 -31.20 -2.88
N ILE A 470 15.27 -32.50 -2.66
CA ILE A 470 15.67 -33.12 -1.39
C ILE A 470 16.77 -34.17 -1.59
N ARG A 471 17.50 -34.49 -0.52
CA ARG A 471 18.47 -35.58 -0.48
C ARG A 471 17.89 -36.85 0.14
N TYR A 472 18.60 -37.96 0.01
CA TYR A 472 18.26 -39.22 0.70
C TYR A 472 18.08 -38.99 2.21
N GLY A 473 16.99 -39.53 2.75
CA GLY A 473 16.58 -39.36 4.15
C GLY A 473 15.96 -38.00 4.52
N GLN A 474 15.89 -37.04 3.59
CA GLN A 474 15.20 -35.76 3.83
C GLN A 474 13.70 -35.83 3.52
N VAL A 475 12.97 -34.89 4.13
CA VAL A 475 11.53 -34.68 3.94
C VAL A 475 11.36 -33.32 3.25
N ALA A 476 10.52 -33.26 2.22
CA ALA A 476 10.21 -32.00 1.55
C ALA A 476 9.13 -31.24 2.34
N LYS A 477 9.34 -29.93 2.51
CA LYS A 477 8.45 -29.00 3.22
C LYS A 477 8.28 -27.73 2.38
N PHE A 478 7.06 -27.49 1.93
CA PHE A 478 6.72 -26.33 1.09
C PHE A 478 5.30 -25.87 1.40
N ASN A 479 4.90 -24.68 0.91
CA ASN A 479 3.57 -24.12 1.15
C ASN A 479 2.80 -23.97 -0.17
N ILE A 480 1.49 -24.22 -0.16
CA ILE A 480 0.64 -24.14 -1.35
C ILE A 480 -0.26 -22.91 -1.42
N LEU A 481 -0.36 -22.10 -0.35
CA LEU A 481 -1.25 -20.93 -0.35
C LEU A 481 -0.84 -19.89 -1.38
N GLY A 482 0.46 -19.77 -1.69
CA GLY A 482 0.94 -18.91 -2.77
C GLY A 482 0.34 -19.25 -4.15
N SER A 483 -0.07 -20.50 -4.36
CA SER A 483 -0.75 -20.96 -5.59
C SER A 483 -2.27 -20.84 -5.52
N LEU A 484 -2.84 -20.36 -4.40
CA LEU A 484 -4.29 -20.21 -4.17
C LEU A 484 -4.73 -18.74 -4.14
N SER A 485 -3.82 -17.81 -4.45
CA SER A 485 -4.05 -16.37 -4.37
C SER A 485 -4.56 -15.97 -2.98
N GLU A 486 -5.76 -15.39 -2.87
CA GLU A 486 -6.35 -14.97 -1.59
C GLU A 486 -7.32 -16.00 -1.00
N ALA A 487 -7.51 -17.14 -1.65
CA ALA A 487 -8.41 -18.19 -1.18
C ALA A 487 -7.80 -19.03 -0.05
N ASP A 488 -8.62 -19.32 0.96
CA ASP A 488 -8.25 -20.17 2.08
C ASP A 488 -8.67 -21.62 1.80
N LEU A 489 -7.96 -22.59 2.38
CA LEU A 489 -8.38 -23.99 2.34
C LEU A 489 -9.67 -24.18 3.15
N VAL A 490 -10.61 -24.98 2.65
CA VAL A 490 -11.76 -25.37 3.48
C VAL A 490 -11.34 -26.37 4.57
N THR A 491 -12.03 -26.36 5.69
CA THR A 491 -11.75 -27.26 6.83
C THR A 491 -12.17 -28.71 6.53
N PRO A 492 -11.60 -29.70 7.23
CA PRO A 492 -12.07 -31.09 7.19
C PRO A 492 -13.58 -31.28 7.42
N ALA A 493 -14.17 -30.46 8.30
CA ALA A 493 -15.61 -30.49 8.56
C ALA A 493 -16.42 -30.04 7.33
N THR A 494 -15.96 -29.00 6.63
CA THR A 494 -16.58 -28.57 5.38
C THR A 494 -16.40 -29.60 4.27
N CYS A 495 -15.24 -30.28 4.18
CA CYS A 495 -15.07 -31.40 3.25
C CYS A 495 -16.08 -32.52 3.47
N LYS A 496 -16.31 -32.90 4.73
CA LYS A 496 -17.33 -33.89 5.08
C LYS A 496 -18.74 -33.45 4.70
N ARG A 497 -19.06 -32.17 4.84
CA ARG A 497 -20.34 -31.60 4.40
C ARG A 497 -20.49 -31.61 2.88
N LEU A 498 -19.42 -31.32 2.13
CA LEU A 498 -19.45 -31.25 0.66
C LEU A 498 -19.47 -32.63 0.01
N PHE A 499 -18.68 -33.59 0.52
CA PHE A 499 -18.43 -34.87 -0.16
C PHE A 499 -18.80 -36.11 0.65
N GLY A 500 -19.32 -35.95 1.87
CA GLY A 500 -19.60 -37.07 2.78
C GLY A 500 -18.33 -37.65 3.41
N GLU A 501 -18.43 -38.90 3.89
CA GLU A 501 -17.28 -39.62 4.44
C GLU A 501 -16.33 -40.06 3.32
N ARG A 502 -15.04 -40.12 3.64
CA ARG A 502 -14.06 -40.66 2.68
C ARG A 502 -14.25 -42.16 2.50
N ALA A 503 -14.12 -42.61 1.24
CA ALA A 503 -14.21 -44.03 0.89
C ALA A 503 -13.13 -44.91 1.57
N ASP A 504 -12.00 -44.33 1.97
CA ASP A 504 -10.91 -45.03 2.66
C ASP A 504 -11.05 -45.02 4.20
N GLY A 505 -12.16 -44.48 4.74
CA GLY A 505 -12.43 -44.42 6.18
C GLY A 505 -11.54 -43.48 6.98
N LYS A 506 -10.66 -42.70 6.32
CA LYS A 506 -9.82 -41.70 6.99
C LYS A 506 -10.56 -40.38 7.15
N GLU A 507 -10.05 -39.52 8.03
CA GLU A 507 -10.53 -38.14 8.13
C GLU A 507 -10.11 -37.31 6.91
N TRP A 508 -10.91 -36.32 6.57
CA TRP A 508 -10.53 -35.32 5.58
C TRP A 508 -9.33 -34.50 6.07
N GLN A 509 -8.39 -34.24 5.17
CA GLN A 509 -7.38 -33.21 5.41
C GLN A 509 -7.91 -31.85 4.90
N PRO A 510 -7.38 -30.72 5.38
CA PRO A 510 -7.69 -29.39 4.86
C PRO A 510 -7.67 -29.32 3.33
N GLY A 511 -8.56 -28.53 2.77
CA GLY A 511 -8.76 -28.42 1.33
C GLY A 511 -9.30 -29.69 0.68
N CYS A 512 -9.80 -30.65 1.44
CA CYS A 512 -10.32 -31.92 0.93
C CYS A 512 -9.27 -32.69 0.11
N LEU A 513 -8.01 -32.61 0.55
CA LEU A 513 -6.81 -33.05 -0.19
C LEU A 513 -7.02 -34.32 -1.02
N ARG A 514 -6.78 -34.20 -2.33
CA ARG A 514 -6.62 -35.32 -3.27
C ARG A 514 -5.27 -35.23 -3.96
N ILE A 515 -4.67 -36.38 -4.25
CA ILE A 515 -3.42 -36.46 -5.01
C ILE A 515 -3.70 -37.17 -6.34
N LYS A 516 -3.32 -36.52 -7.44
CA LYS A 516 -3.39 -37.10 -8.78
C LYS A 516 -1.98 -37.30 -9.33
N GLN A 517 -1.58 -38.55 -9.53
CA GLN A 517 -0.25 -38.86 -10.07
C GLN A 517 -0.14 -38.49 -11.55
N SER A 518 1.05 -38.04 -11.97
CA SER A 518 1.37 -37.82 -13.39
C SER A 518 1.49 -39.15 -14.13
N THR A 519 1.31 -39.12 -15.44
CA THR A 519 1.62 -40.27 -16.31
C THR A 519 3.12 -40.62 -16.32
N ASP A 520 3.99 -39.64 -16.03
CA ASP A 520 5.44 -39.86 -15.97
C ASP A 520 5.88 -40.62 -14.70
N THR A 521 5.12 -40.45 -13.61
CA THR A 521 5.32 -41.12 -12.33
C THR A 521 3.99 -41.66 -11.81
N PRO A 522 3.45 -42.72 -12.43
CA PRO A 522 2.09 -43.19 -12.15
C PRO A 522 1.92 -43.83 -10.77
N VAL A 523 3.03 -44.14 -10.10
CA VAL A 523 3.07 -44.69 -8.73
C VAL A 523 3.78 -43.70 -7.83
N SER A 524 3.13 -43.33 -6.73
CA SER A 524 3.68 -42.37 -5.77
C SER A 524 4.95 -42.89 -5.10
N LYS A 525 5.94 -42.01 -4.95
CA LYS A 525 7.22 -42.30 -4.28
C LYS A 525 7.29 -41.78 -2.84
N GLY A 526 6.16 -41.32 -2.28
CA GLY A 526 6.09 -40.79 -0.92
C GLY A 526 4.65 -40.64 -0.41
N ASN A 527 4.52 -40.04 0.77
CA ASN A 527 3.24 -39.72 1.41
C ASN A 527 3.15 -38.23 1.74
N ILE A 528 1.94 -37.68 1.66
CA ILE A 528 1.68 -36.25 1.82
C ILE A 528 0.74 -35.99 2.99
N THR A 529 1.07 -34.96 3.76
CA THR A 529 0.14 -34.32 4.71
C THR A 529 0.06 -32.82 4.43
N LEU A 530 -1.11 -32.24 4.64
CA LEU A 530 -1.42 -30.83 4.44
C LEU A 530 -2.08 -30.29 5.72
N ASP A 531 -1.58 -29.15 6.21
CA ASP A 531 -2.23 -28.42 7.29
C ASP A 531 -3.13 -27.28 6.79
N GLN A 532 -3.85 -26.65 7.71
CA GLN A 532 -4.81 -25.59 7.41
C GLN A 532 -4.13 -24.28 6.93
N ASN A 533 -2.84 -24.11 7.22
CA ASN A 533 -2.02 -22.99 6.77
C ASN A 533 -1.36 -23.28 5.42
N GLY A 534 -1.73 -24.37 4.76
CA GLY A 534 -1.21 -24.77 3.46
C GLY A 534 0.20 -25.34 3.49
N ASN A 535 0.75 -25.67 4.67
CA ASN A 535 2.05 -26.32 4.75
C ASN A 535 1.90 -27.79 4.37
N VAL A 536 2.73 -28.21 3.41
CA VAL A 536 2.80 -29.57 2.91
C VAL A 536 4.06 -30.23 3.45
N ILE A 537 3.90 -31.45 3.96
CA ILE A 537 5.01 -32.34 4.31
C ILE A 537 4.93 -33.57 3.41
N TYR A 538 5.94 -33.74 2.56
CA TYR A 538 6.11 -34.92 1.72
C TYR A 538 7.23 -35.81 2.28
N THR A 539 6.87 -37.03 2.66
CA THR A 539 7.79 -38.04 3.22
C THR A 539 8.07 -39.12 2.17
N PRO A 540 9.31 -39.24 1.64
CA PRO A 540 9.67 -40.28 0.68
C PRO A 540 9.47 -41.71 1.23
N ASN A 541 9.00 -42.63 0.39
CA ASN A 541 8.88 -44.06 0.68
C ASN A 541 10.23 -44.78 0.45
N GLY A 542 11.26 -44.34 1.16
CA GLY A 542 12.64 -44.79 0.98
C GLY A 542 13.47 -43.86 0.10
N ASN A 543 14.66 -44.33 -0.29
CA ASN A 543 15.59 -43.58 -1.11
C ASN A 543 15.43 -43.96 -2.58
N TRP A 544 15.00 -43.02 -3.40
CA TRP A 544 14.88 -43.15 -4.85
C TRP A 544 15.59 -41.98 -5.54
N HIS A 545 16.07 -42.19 -6.76
CA HIS A 545 16.68 -41.14 -7.56
C HIS A 545 15.72 -40.65 -8.66
N GLY A 546 15.73 -39.36 -8.94
CA GLY A 546 14.95 -38.73 -10.00
C GLY A 546 13.86 -37.83 -9.45
N ALA A 547 12.68 -37.80 -10.07
CA ALA A 547 11.54 -36.98 -9.65
C ALA A 547 10.29 -37.81 -9.31
N ASP A 548 9.45 -37.29 -8.41
CA ASP A 548 8.03 -37.67 -8.22
C ASP A 548 7.18 -36.48 -8.68
N ILE A 549 6.30 -36.70 -9.67
CA ILE A 549 5.51 -35.66 -10.35
C ILE A 549 4.03 -35.97 -10.16
N PHE A 550 3.32 -35.06 -9.52
CA PHE A 550 1.90 -35.23 -9.22
C PHE A 550 1.21 -33.87 -9.17
N SER A 551 -0.09 -33.87 -8.94
CA SER A 551 -0.85 -32.67 -8.63
C SER A 551 -1.51 -32.79 -7.27
N ILE A 552 -1.37 -31.74 -6.48
CA ILE A 552 -2.16 -31.53 -5.26
C ILE A 552 -3.47 -30.90 -5.69
N GLN A 553 -4.58 -31.57 -5.39
CA GLN A 553 -5.92 -31.07 -5.66
C GLN A 553 -6.59 -30.66 -4.35
N VAL A 554 -7.04 -29.41 -4.28
CA VAL A 554 -7.69 -28.85 -3.07
C VAL A 554 -8.93 -28.04 -3.40
N VAL A 555 -9.87 -28.00 -2.46
CA VAL A 555 -11.05 -27.14 -2.45
C VAL A 555 -10.77 -25.92 -1.57
N THR A 556 -11.15 -24.74 -2.05
CA THR A 556 -10.93 -23.47 -1.36
C THR A 556 -12.23 -22.83 -0.92
N SER A 557 -12.13 -21.76 -0.14
CA SER A 557 -13.23 -20.91 0.30
C SER A 557 -14.09 -20.39 -0.84
N VAL A 558 -13.54 -20.31 -2.06
CA VAL A 558 -14.22 -19.91 -3.29
C VAL A 558 -14.64 -21.10 -4.13
N SER A 559 -13.71 -22.01 -4.46
CA SER A 559 -13.97 -23.06 -5.46
C SER A 559 -15.10 -24.01 -5.02
N ARG A 560 -15.36 -24.10 -3.71
CA ARG A 560 -16.51 -24.82 -3.14
C ARG A 560 -17.88 -24.38 -3.66
N PHE A 561 -17.99 -23.16 -4.21
CA PHE A 561 -19.24 -22.65 -4.79
C PHE A 561 -19.46 -23.11 -6.24
N ASN A 562 -18.45 -23.74 -6.87
CA ASN A 562 -18.59 -24.22 -8.24
C ASN A 562 -19.54 -25.42 -8.30
N GLU A 563 -20.36 -25.46 -9.35
CA GLU A 563 -21.22 -26.61 -9.63
C GLU A 563 -20.40 -27.77 -10.19
N GLY A 564 -20.60 -28.97 -9.62
CA GLY A 564 -19.91 -30.19 -10.02
C GLY A 564 -18.61 -30.43 -9.25
N VAL A 565 -18.45 -31.66 -8.73
CA VAL A 565 -17.35 -32.04 -7.83
C VAL A 565 -15.98 -31.72 -8.41
N GLU A 566 -15.74 -32.03 -9.69
CA GLU A 566 -14.44 -31.83 -10.31
C GLU A 566 -14.07 -30.35 -10.47
N PHE A 567 -15.06 -29.47 -10.65
CA PHE A 567 -14.85 -28.03 -10.78
C PHE A 567 -14.60 -27.34 -9.42
N GLN A 568 -14.86 -28.04 -8.31
CA GLN A 568 -14.53 -27.53 -6.98
C GLN A 568 -13.05 -27.71 -6.61
N TYR A 569 -12.32 -28.57 -7.32
CA TYR A 569 -10.91 -28.82 -7.06
C TYR A 569 -9.99 -27.92 -7.89
N ILE A 570 -9.19 -27.12 -7.22
CA ILE A 570 -8.03 -26.43 -7.77
C ILE A 570 -6.87 -27.42 -7.86
N THR A 571 -6.21 -27.48 -9.02
CA THR A 571 -5.13 -28.44 -9.29
C THR A 571 -3.78 -27.73 -9.33
N ILE A 572 -2.91 -28.05 -8.39
CA ILE A 572 -1.58 -27.45 -8.23
C ILE A 572 -0.51 -28.44 -8.71
N PRO A 573 0.21 -28.16 -9.80
CA PRO A 573 1.32 -29.00 -10.24
C PRO A 573 2.40 -29.09 -9.14
N THR A 574 2.91 -30.29 -8.89
CA THR A 574 3.91 -30.54 -7.85
C THR A 574 5.03 -31.44 -8.34
N ARG A 575 6.27 -31.06 -8.03
CA ARG A 575 7.46 -31.83 -8.40
C ARG A 575 8.44 -31.93 -7.23
N ILE A 576 8.74 -33.15 -6.81
CA ILE A 576 9.78 -33.44 -5.80
C ILE A 576 10.93 -34.13 -6.51
N VAL A 577 12.16 -33.64 -6.35
CA VAL A 577 13.37 -34.35 -6.81
C VAL A 577 14.08 -34.92 -5.60
N GLN A 578 14.49 -36.19 -5.69
CA GLN A 578 15.34 -36.79 -4.67
C GLN A 578 16.68 -37.22 -5.28
N ASP A 579 17.75 -36.74 -4.66
CA ASP A 579 19.12 -37.05 -5.06
C ASP A 579 19.91 -37.80 -3.98
N PRO A 580 20.87 -38.65 -4.37
CA PRO A 580 21.83 -39.22 -3.44
C PRO A 580 22.56 -38.15 -2.64
N LEU A 581 23.05 -38.52 -1.45
CA LEU A 581 24.05 -37.73 -0.73
C LEU A 581 25.33 -37.74 -1.57
N SER A 582 25.69 -36.60 -2.16
CA SER A 582 26.97 -36.45 -2.82
C SER A 582 28.06 -36.38 -1.76
N GLY A 583 29.03 -37.29 -1.79
CA GLY A 583 30.30 -37.17 -1.03
C GLY A 583 31.20 -36.03 -1.50
N ILE A 584 30.66 -35.09 -2.28
CA ILE A 584 31.30 -33.86 -2.71
C ILE A 584 30.71 -32.80 -1.79
N GLU A 585 31.52 -32.30 -0.86
CA GLU A 585 31.19 -31.08 -0.12
C GLU A 585 30.83 -30.00 -1.14
N ASP A 586 29.70 -29.34 -0.90
CA ASP A 586 29.32 -28.16 -1.65
C ASP A 586 30.33 -27.06 -1.32
N LYS A 587 31.47 -27.08 -2.01
CA LYS A 587 32.37 -25.94 -2.06
C LYS A 587 31.58 -24.89 -2.81
N SER A 588 30.85 -24.08 -2.04
CA SER A 588 30.30 -22.82 -2.51
C SER A 588 31.36 -22.18 -3.39
N VAL A 589 31.11 -22.11 -4.69
CA VAL A 589 31.95 -21.30 -5.55
C VAL A 589 31.78 -19.90 -5.00
N SER A 590 32.82 -19.38 -4.36
CA SER A 590 32.89 -18.01 -3.92
C SER A 590 32.68 -17.14 -5.16
N THR A 591 31.44 -16.72 -5.41
CA THR A 591 31.13 -15.62 -6.33
C THR A 591 31.51 -14.32 -5.63
N GLY A 592 32.81 -14.17 -5.42
CA GLY A 592 33.47 -12.96 -4.99
C GLY A 592 34.62 -12.73 -5.97
N GLY A 593 34.41 -11.83 -6.92
CA GLY A 593 35.43 -11.37 -7.88
C GLY A 593 35.22 -11.88 -9.30
N GLY A 594 34.85 -10.96 -10.21
CA GLY A 594 34.49 -11.24 -11.58
C GLY A 594 35.67 -11.57 -12.52
N GLY A 595 35.31 -11.95 -13.75
CA GLY A 595 36.26 -12.12 -14.86
C GLY A 595 35.90 -13.26 -15.80
N SER A 596 35.12 -12.95 -16.83
CA SER A 596 35.05 -13.60 -18.15
C SER A 596 35.91 -14.86 -18.39
N VAL A 597 35.31 -16.06 -18.35
CA VAL A 597 35.89 -17.25 -19.01
C VAL A 597 34.88 -17.96 -19.95
N GLY A 598 33.59 -17.64 -19.90
CA GLY A 598 32.58 -18.22 -20.81
C GLY A 598 32.55 -17.62 -22.21
N GLY A 599 32.89 -16.33 -22.36
CA GLY A 599 32.78 -15.61 -23.65
C GLY A 599 33.83 -16.02 -24.69
N ALA A 600 35.05 -16.36 -24.25
CA ALA A 600 36.14 -16.75 -25.14
C ALA A 600 35.89 -18.11 -25.82
N PHE A 601 35.21 -19.03 -25.12
CA PHE A 601 34.89 -20.36 -25.65
C PHE A 601 33.79 -20.28 -26.72
N ILE A 602 32.78 -19.43 -26.53
CA ILE A 602 31.68 -19.24 -27.47
C ILE A 602 32.16 -18.53 -28.76
N LEU A 603 33.07 -17.55 -28.65
CA LEU A 603 33.67 -16.89 -29.81
C LEU A 603 34.61 -17.83 -30.60
N SER A 604 35.33 -18.75 -29.92
CA SER A 604 36.13 -19.77 -30.61
C SER A 604 35.28 -20.78 -31.39
N LEU A 605 34.06 -21.09 -30.90
CA LEU A 605 33.14 -22.00 -31.59
C LEU A 605 32.55 -21.36 -32.86
N LEU A 606 32.24 -20.06 -32.81
CA LEU A 606 31.73 -19.30 -33.95
C LEU A 606 32.80 -19.06 -35.03
N GLY A 607 34.06 -18.88 -34.64
CA GLY A 607 35.19 -18.79 -35.58
C GLY A 607 35.44 -20.08 -36.37
N LEU A 608 35.24 -21.25 -35.74
CA LEU A 608 35.38 -22.56 -36.39
C LEU A 608 34.22 -22.89 -37.35
N ILE A 609 33.03 -22.34 -37.12
CA ILE A 609 31.88 -22.47 -38.04
C ILE A 609 32.05 -21.57 -39.27
N ALA A 610 32.62 -20.38 -39.12
CA ALA A 610 32.93 -19.48 -40.24
C ALA A 610 34.03 -20.05 -41.17
N LEU A 611 35.06 -20.70 -40.61
CA LEU A 611 36.13 -21.32 -41.40
C LEU A 611 35.70 -22.57 -42.19
N ARG A 612 34.57 -23.21 -41.82
CA ARG A 612 34.02 -24.36 -42.56
C ARG A 612 33.15 -23.96 -43.76
N ARG A 613 32.76 -22.68 -43.87
CA ARG A 613 31.99 -22.13 -45.02
C ARG A 613 32.84 -21.46 -46.11
N PHE A 614 34.17 -21.40 -45.95
CA PHE A 614 35.10 -20.90 -46.98
C PHE A 614 35.90 -22.00 -47.70
N LYS A 615 35.56 -23.28 -47.46
CA LYS A 615 36.01 -24.43 -48.25
C LYS A 615 34.84 -25.39 -48.54
N SER A 616 33.86 -24.90 -49.31
CA SER A 616 33.06 -25.70 -50.25
C SER A 616 32.30 -24.78 -51.20
#